data_AF-A0A3T7S417-F1
#
_entry.id   AF-A0A3T7S417-F1
#
_cell.length_a   1.000
_cell.length_b   1.000
_cell.length_c   1.000
_cell.angle_alpha   90.00
_cell.angle_beta   90.00
_cell.angle_gamma   90.00
#
_symmetry.space_group_name_H-M   'P 1'
#
loop_
_entity.id
_entity.type
_entity.pdbx_description
1 polymer ?
#
loop_
_entity_poly.entity_id
_entity_poly.type
_entity_poly.pdbx_seq_one_letter_code
_entity_poly.pdbx_strand_id
1 'polypeptide(L)' 'MSEKRMAAGLRRSLSALKRKITGLAAEWGDTDYSVMAALSRICDSIDEADEQLRYVLEEKDLIRENDDI' A
#
# COMPACT_ATOMS: atom_id res chain seq x y z
N MET A 1 -11.46 17.25 6.37
CA MET A 1 -10.92 16.60 5.14
C MET A 1 -11.67 15.29 4.98
N SER A 2 -12.21 14.96 3.80
CA SER A 2 -12.95 13.69 3.64
C SER A 2 -12.01 12.49 3.81
N GLU A 3 -12.45 11.44 4.49
CA GLU A 3 -11.71 10.17 4.66
C GLU A 3 -11.20 9.62 3.32
N LYS A 4 -12.01 9.72 2.26
CA LYS A 4 -11.60 9.32 0.89
C LYS A 4 -10.40 10.11 0.39
N ARG A 5 -10.33 11.41 0.69
CA ARG A 5 -9.16 12.26 0.33
C ARG A 5 -7.92 11.88 1.14
N MET A 6 -8.08 11.55 2.42
CA MET A 6 -6.99 11.07 3.27
C MET A 6 -6.46 9.73 2.77
N ALA A 7 -7.35 8.78 2.52
CA ALA A 7 -6.97 7.48 1.99
C ALA A 7 -6.28 7.58 0.63
N ALA A 8 -6.81 8.38 -0.30
CA ALA A 8 -6.12 8.64 -1.57
C ALA A 8 -4.71 9.24 -1.38
N GLY A 9 -4.52 10.07 -0.35
CA GLY A 9 -3.20 10.56 0.06
C GLY A 9 -2.28 9.45 0.55
N LEU A 10 -2.77 8.61 1.47
CA LEU A 10 -2.02 7.47 2.00
C LEU A 10 -1.62 6.48 0.90
N ARG A 11 -2.54 6.12 0.00
CA ARG A 11 -2.26 5.24 -1.15
C ARG A 11 -1.15 5.77 -2.06
N ARG A 12 -1.15 7.10 -2.33
CA ARG A 12 -0.07 7.73 -3.08
C ARG A 12 1.27 7.64 -2.34
N SER A 13 1.27 7.83 -1.02
CA SER A 13 2.47 7.68 -0.19
C SER A 13 2.99 6.24 -0.17
N LEU A 14 2.11 5.25 -0.03
CA LEU A 14 2.44 3.81 -0.10
C LEU A 14 3.05 3.46 -1.47
N SER A 15 2.42 3.90 -2.57
CA SER A 15 2.96 3.71 -3.93
C SER A 15 4.34 4.35 -4.12
N ALA A 16 4.58 5.53 -3.55
CA ALA A 16 5.88 6.19 -3.61
C ALA A 16 6.94 5.46 -2.78
N LEU A 17 6.57 4.96 -1.59
CA LEU A 17 7.45 4.18 -0.72
C LEU A 17 7.84 2.87 -1.39
N LYS A 18 6.87 2.13 -1.94
CA LYS A 18 7.10 0.88 -2.68
C LYS A 18 8.12 1.10 -3.79
N ARG A 19 7.92 2.12 -4.63
CA ARG A 19 8.85 2.43 -5.74
C ARG A 19 10.29 2.65 -5.26
N LYS A 20 10.48 3.35 -4.14
CA LYS A 20 11.82 3.55 -3.55
C LYS A 20 12.44 2.24 -3.10
N ILE A 21 11.68 1.40 -2.39
CA ILE A 21 12.15 0.12 -1.88
C ILE A 21 12.45 -0.86 -3.01
N THR A 22 11.63 -0.89 -4.06
CA THR A 22 11.90 -1.68 -5.27
C THR A 22 13.20 -1.25 -5.94
N GLY A 23 13.47 0.06 -6.03
CA GLY A 23 14.74 0.59 -6.54
C GLY A 23 15.93 0.10 -5.69
N LEU A 24 15.83 0.20 -4.36
CA LEU A 24 16.85 -0.31 -3.45
C LEU A 24 17.04 -1.82 -3.63
N ALA A 25 15.96 -2.60 -3.70
CA ALA A 25 16.04 -4.05 -3.88
C ALA A 25 16.80 -4.42 -5.17
N ALA A 26 16.60 -3.67 -6.25
CA ALA A 26 17.33 -3.88 -7.50
C ALA A 26 18.84 -3.60 -7.36
N GLU A 27 19.23 -2.57 -6.61
CA GLU A 27 20.66 -2.29 -6.32
C GLU A 27 21.31 -3.40 -5.49
N TRP A 28 20.55 -4.04 -4.60
CA TRP A 28 21.05 -5.13 -3.76
C TRP A 28 21.05 -6.49 -4.45
N GLY A 29 20.33 -6.68 -5.56
CA GLY A 29 20.21 -7.99 -6.24
C GLY A 29 21.56 -8.61 -6.62
N ASP A 30 22.51 -7.78 -7.02
CA ASP A 30 23.86 -8.21 -7.43
C ASP A 30 24.86 -8.27 -6.24
N THR A 31 24.52 -7.66 -5.11
CA THR A 31 25.41 -7.53 -3.94
C THR A 31 25.06 -8.53 -2.84
N ASP A 32 23.79 -8.60 -2.46
CA ASP A 32 23.29 -9.47 -1.39
C ASP A 32 21.82 -9.84 -1.65
N TYR A 33 21.60 -11.09 -2.07
CA TYR A 33 20.28 -11.65 -2.30
C TYR A 33 19.39 -11.62 -1.05
N SER A 34 19.96 -11.78 0.15
CA SER A 34 19.18 -11.81 1.40
C SER A 34 18.58 -10.43 1.71
N VAL A 35 19.35 -9.36 1.48
CA VAL A 35 18.88 -7.98 1.63
C VAL A 35 17.83 -7.65 0.57
N MET A 36 18.07 -8.02 -0.69
CA MET A 36 17.09 -7.85 -1.78
C MET A 36 15.78 -8.59 -1.48
N ALA A 37 15.85 -9.82 -0.95
CA ALA A 37 14.67 -10.60 -0.58
C ALA A 37 13.91 -9.96 0.60
N ALA A 38 14.62 -9.40 1.59
CA ALA A 38 13.99 -8.69 2.69
C ALA A 38 13.26 -7.42 2.21
N LEU A 39 13.88 -6.65 1.31
CA LEU A 39 13.26 -5.46 0.71
C LEU A 39 12.05 -5.81 -0.15
N SER A 40 12.10 -6.92 -0.89
CA SER A 40 10.96 -7.43 -1.65
C SER A 40 9.77 -7.76 -0.74
N ARG A 41 10.00 -8.43 0.40
CA ARG A 41 8.93 -8.70 1.37
C ARG A 41 8.29 -7.43 1.94
N ILE A 42 9.07 -6.36 2.11
CA ILE A 42 8.51 -5.06 2.54
C ILE A 42 7.59 -4.50 1.43
N CYS A 43 7.93 -4.69 0.16
CA CYS A 43 7.04 -4.29 -0.94
C CYS A 43 5.72 -5.06 -0.91
N ASP A 44 5.75 -6.36 -0.60
CA ASP A 44 4.55 -7.18 -0.46
C ASP A 44 3.66 -6.67 0.71
N SER A 45 4.26 -6.33 1.86
CA SER A 45 3.52 -5.74 2.98
C SER A 45 2.92 -4.36 2.65
N ILE A 46 3.55 -3.59 1.77
CA ILE A 46 2.98 -2.32 1.30
C ILE A 46 1.77 -2.55 0.39
N ASP A 47 1.81 -3.57 -0.47
CA ASP A 47 0.65 -3.94 -1.30
C ASP A 47 -0.51 -4.42 -0.44
N GLU A 48 -0.24 -5.24 0.58
CA GLU A 48 -1.25 -5.68 1.54
C GLU A 48 -1.91 -4.49 2.26
N ALA A 49 -1.12 -3.50 2.67
CA ALA A 49 -1.63 -2.29 3.29
C ALA A 49 -2.48 -1.43 2.33
N ASP A 50 -2.12 -1.32 1.04
CA ASP A 50 -2.95 -0.62 0.04
C ASP A 50 -4.29 -1.33 -0.16
N GLU A 51 -4.29 -2.66 -0.21
CA GLU A 51 -5.50 -3.46 -0.41
C GLU A 51 -6.43 -3.41 0.81
N GLN A 52 -5.89 -3.52 2.03
CA GLN A 52 -6.67 -3.32 3.25
C GLN A 52 -7.31 -1.92 3.30
N LEU A 53 -6.58 -0.89 2.90
CA LEU A 53 -7.11 0.47 2.85
C LEU A 53 -8.22 0.62 1.80
N ARG A 54 -8.13 -0.07 0.67
CA ARG A 54 -9.23 -0.14 -0.31
C ARG A 54 -10.45 -0.84 0.28
N TYR A 55 -10.28 -2.03 0.83
CA TYR A 55 -11.36 -2.84 1.39
C TYR A 55 -12.16 -2.05 2.44
N VAL A 56 -11.48 -1.41 3.40
CA VAL A 56 -12.14 -0.64 4.47
C VAL A 56 -12.98 0.52 3.93
N LEU A 57 -12.55 1.16 2.84
CA LEU A 57 -13.32 2.25 2.24
C LEU A 57 -14.55 1.72 1.49
N GLU A 58 -14.40 0.61 0.77
CA GLU A 58 -15.49 -0.04 0.03
C GLU A 58 -16.54 -0.58 0.99
N GLU A 59 -16.13 -1.23 2.09
CA GLU A 59 -17.01 -1.71 3.16
C GLU A 59 -17.79 -0.56 3.82
N LYS A 60 -17.12 0.56 4.12
CA LYS A 60 -17.80 1.74 4.69
C LYS A 60 -18.77 2.39 3.71
N ASP A 61 -18.46 2.41 2.41
CA ASP A 61 -19.37 2.91 1.40
C ASP A 61 -20.64 2.04 1.31
N LEU A 62 -20.51 0.71 1.35
CA LEU A 62 -21.62 -0.23 1.36
C LEU A 62 -22.52 -0.09 2.60
N ILE A 63 -21.95 0.10 3.79
CA ILE A 63 -22.73 0.33 5.02
C ILE A 63 -23.56 1.61 4.88
N ARG A 64 -22.94 2.69 4.41
CA ARG A 64 -23.62 3.98 4.23
C ARG A 64 -24.77 3.90 3.22
N GLU A 65 -24.62 3.15 2.14
CA GLU A 65 -25.69 2.93 1.16
C GLU A 65 -26.88 2.14 1.74
N ASN A 66 -26.63 1.23 2.70
CA ASN A 66 -27.69 0.45 3.35
C ASN A 66 -28.38 1.19 4.50
N ASP A 67 -27.67 2.09 5.20
CA ASP A 67 -28.23 2.88 6.31
C ASP A 67 -29.08 4.09 5.84
N ASP A 68 -28.95 4.50 4.58
CA ASP A 68 -29.73 5.59 3.96
C ASP A 68 -31.11 5.12 3.39
N ILE A 69 -31.55 3.88 3.70
CA ILE A 69 -32.84 3.26 3.31
C ILE A 69 -33.80 3.18 4.52
#